data_AF-A0A2G9S919-F1
#
_entry.id   AF-A0A2G9S919-F1
#
_cell.length_a   1.000
_cell.length_b   1.000
_cell.length_c   1.000
_cell.angle_alpha   90.00
_cell.angle_beta   90.00
_cell.angle_gamma   90.00
#
_symmetry.space_group_name_H-M   'P 1'
#
loop_
_entity.id
_entity.type
_entity.pdbx_description
1 polymer ?
#
loop_
_entity_poly.entity_id
_entity_poly.type
_entity_poly.pdbx_seq_one_letter_code
_entity_poly.pdbx_strand_id
1 'polypeptide(L)'
;CTSKLSNFKDFGSGPDGCAFGVHSVLEIPYGKKYEKDWLIGLLQSGCSLPFSPIGYHIDHSRAHFYVEDAAVAKALKQISRTFTDRENFKITIITQPTPPPAHSKEMQMTEEEIAHFKCCMQKRYDGAQQALDMSSLRSDPDLVANKVDLILNRKSCMQSMLQIIEENVPELLSLDLSNNKLYRLDHMSEIHLKAPNLKILNLSRNVLRTDKDLDRIKGLKLEMLWLDGNPLCDSFREQSLYIRSVC
;
A
#
# COMPACT_ATOMS: atom_id res chain seq x y z
N CYS A 1 -18.71 -2.70 33.61
CA CYS A 1 -18.70 -3.72 32.52
C CYS A 1 -19.23 -3.14 31.22
N THR A 2 -18.65 -2.03 30.76
CA THR A 2 -19.07 -1.23 29.60
C THR A 2 -17.88 -0.35 29.20
N SER A 3 -16.89 -0.85 28.47
CA SER A 3 -15.70 -0.04 28.16
C SER A 3 -14.83 -0.56 26.99
N LYS A 4 -15.43 -0.93 25.85
CA LYS A 4 -14.68 -1.10 24.59
C LYS A 4 -15.41 -0.61 23.32
N LEU A 5 -16.65 -0.11 23.43
CA LEU A 5 -17.41 0.51 22.33
C LEU A 5 -17.10 2.00 22.11
N SER A 6 -16.07 2.54 22.77
CA SER A 6 -15.69 3.96 22.71
C SER A 6 -14.69 4.30 21.61
N ASN A 7 -13.92 3.34 21.08
CA ASN A 7 -12.83 3.65 20.13
C ASN A 7 -13.30 4.11 18.75
N PHE A 8 -14.59 3.98 18.46
CA PHE A 8 -15.18 4.40 17.19
C PHE A 8 -16.07 5.66 17.30
N LYS A 9 -16.17 6.29 18.49
CA LYS A 9 -17.15 7.35 18.77
C LYS A 9 -16.66 8.80 18.66
N ASP A 10 -15.37 9.05 18.51
CA ASP A 10 -14.85 10.42 18.37
C ASP A 10 -14.42 10.70 16.93
N PHE A 11 -15.38 11.02 16.06
CA PHE A 11 -15.11 11.69 14.78
C PHE A 11 -15.69 13.10 14.84
N GLY A 12 -15.01 13.96 15.61
CA GLY A 12 -15.18 15.39 15.58
C GLY A 12 -14.30 16.01 14.50
N SER A 13 -14.91 16.74 13.59
CA SER A 13 -14.28 17.66 12.65
C SER A 13 -13.41 18.69 13.40
N GLY A 14 -12.11 18.71 13.11
CA GLY A 14 -11.16 19.74 13.54
C GLY A 14 -10.52 20.40 12.31
N PRO A 15 -10.43 21.73 12.28
CA PRO A 15 -9.86 22.46 11.15
C PRO A 15 -8.35 22.44 11.24
N ASP A 16 -7.66 22.28 10.11
CA ASP A 16 -6.45 23.04 9.81
C ASP A 16 -6.07 22.82 8.35
N GLY A 17 -6.10 23.91 7.59
CA GLY A 17 -5.71 23.90 6.19
C GLY A 17 -4.21 23.61 6.07
N CYS A 18 -3.86 22.42 5.59
CA CYS A 18 -2.50 22.12 5.19
C CYS A 18 -2.32 22.40 3.69
N ALA A 19 -1.39 23.31 3.38
CA ALA A 19 -1.03 23.74 2.05
C ALA A 19 -0.71 22.56 1.12
N PHE A 20 -1.30 22.56 -0.08
CA PHE A 20 -1.02 21.58 -1.12
C PHE A 20 0.50 21.52 -1.40
N GLY A 21 1.15 20.41 -1.04
CA GLY A 21 2.58 20.19 -1.23
C GLY A 21 2.97 20.22 -2.71
N VAL A 22 3.77 21.22 -3.10
CA VAL A 22 4.34 21.34 -4.44
C VAL A 22 5.42 20.27 -4.58
N HIS A 23 5.18 19.27 -5.43
CA HIS A 23 6.21 18.29 -5.77
C HIS A 23 7.22 18.90 -6.74
N SER A 24 8.42 18.35 -6.79
CA SER A 24 9.36 18.66 -7.87
C SER A 24 9.73 17.37 -8.59
N VAL A 25 9.60 17.37 -9.92
CA VAL A 25 10.18 16.32 -10.75
C VAL A 25 11.68 16.56 -10.86
N LEU A 26 12.45 15.50 -10.65
CA LEU A 26 13.87 15.44 -10.94
C LEU A 26 14.08 14.63 -12.20
N GLU A 27 14.84 15.21 -13.11
CA GLU A 27 15.27 14.60 -14.35
C GLU A 27 16.79 14.52 -14.36
N ILE A 28 17.31 13.33 -14.65
CA ILE A 28 18.73 13.08 -14.86
C ILE A 28 18.94 12.64 -16.31
N PRO A 29 19.43 13.54 -17.17
CA PRO A 29 19.80 13.21 -18.54
C PRO A 29 20.80 12.05 -18.57
N TYR A 30 20.61 11.13 -19.50
CA TYR A 30 21.42 9.91 -19.61
C TYR A 30 21.34 8.97 -18.39
N GLY A 31 20.36 9.19 -17.50
CA GLY A 31 20.15 8.41 -16.28
C GLY A 31 19.96 6.91 -16.52
N LYS A 32 19.49 6.50 -17.71
CA LYS A 32 19.36 5.09 -18.13
C LYS A 32 20.69 4.31 -18.10
N LYS A 33 21.82 5.00 -18.18
CA LYS A 33 23.16 4.40 -18.14
C LYS A 33 23.48 3.82 -16.75
N TYR A 34 22.82 4.31 -15.70
CA TYR A 34 23.15 3.98 -14.33
C TYR A 34 22.13 3.00 -13.74
N GLU A 35 22.61 2.10 -12.88
CA GLU A 35 21.72 1.28 -12.06
C GLU A 35 20.94 2.19 -11.08
N LYS A 36 19.64 1.92 -10.93
CA LYS A 36 18.73 2.73 -10.10
C LYS A 36 19.28 2.93 -8.70
N ASP A 37 19.59 1.85 -7.99
CA ASP A 37 19.97 1.92 -6.57
C ASP A 37 21.34 2.60 -6.38
N TRP A 38 22.26 2.39 -7.32
CA TRP A 38 23.52 3.12 -7.35
C TRP A 38 23.31 4.62 -7.54
N LEU A 39 22.46 5.02 -8.50
CA LEU A 39 22.20 6.42 -8.81
C LEU A 39 21.51 7.12 -7.62
N ILE A 40 20.51 6.47 -7.02
CA ILE A 40 19.82 6.99 -5.84
C ILE A 40 20.78 7.09 -4.65
N GLY A 41 21.57 6.05 -4.37
CA GLY A 41 22.55 6.07 -3.28
C GLY A 41 23.60 7.16 -3.46
N LEU A 42 24.06 7.40 -4.70
CA LEU A 42 24.98 8.50 -5.01
C LEU A 42 24.36 9.86 -4.68
N LEU A 43 23.12 10.11 -5.12
CA LEU A 43 22.42 11.36 -4.85
C LEU A 43 22.15 11.57 -3.36
N GLN A 44 21.79 10.52 -2.64
CA GLN A 44 21.60 10.55 -1.19
C GLN A 44 22.91 10.86 -0.45
N SER A 45 24.05 10.39 -0.95
CA SER A 45 25.34 10.65 -0.32
C SER A 45 25.80 12.12 -0.42
N GLY A 46 25.40 12.84 -1.47
CA GLY A 46 25.75 14.26 -1.62
C GLY A 46 24.65 15.25 -1.26
N CYS A 47 23.39 14.83 -1.17
CA CYS A 47 22.31 15.70 -0.75
C CYS A 47 22.40 15.97 0.76
N SER A 48 22.30 17.23 1.16
CA SER A 48 22.32 17.61 2.58
C SER A 48 21.02 17.27 3.33
N LEU A 49 19.96 16.94 2.60
CA LEU A 49 18.66 16.58 3.15
C LEU A 49 18.30 15.13 2.78
N PRO A 50 17.77 14.34 3.73
CA PRO A 50 17.31 12.99 3.45
C PRO A 50 16.10 13.04 2.51
N PHE A 51 16.02 12.10 1.58
CA PHE A 51 14.88 11.98 0.68
C PHE A 51 14.63 10.55 0.22
N SER A 52 13.37 10.28 -0.13
CA SER A 52 12.92 9.04 -0.74
C SER A 52 12.40 9.34 -2.16
N PRO A 53 12.98 8.74 -3.21
CA PRO A 53 12.53 8.99 -4.58
C PRO A 53 11.15 8.35 -4.82
N ILE A 54 10.19 9.14 -5.30
CA ILE A 54 8.83 8.68 -5.62
C ILE A 54 8.72 8.44 -7.12
N GLY A 55 8.10 7.32 -7.51
CA GLY A 55 7.76 7.07 -8.92
C GLY A 55 8.96 7.02 -9.87
N TYR A 56 10.09 6.42 -9.44
CA TYR A 56 11.26 6.29 -10.31
C TYR A 56 10.92 5.53 -11.59
N HIS A 57 11.18 6.15 -12.73
CA HIS A 57 11.00 5.55 -14.05
C HIS A 57 12.04 6.07 -15.04
N ILE A 58 12.20 5.34 -16.14
CA ILE A 58 13.06 5.76 -17.26
C ILE A 58 12.16 6.19 -18.41
N ASP A 59 12.39 7.40 -18.91
CA ASP A 59 11.80 7.87 -20.15
C ASP A 59 12.92 8.12 -21.17
N HIS A 60 12.88 7.39 -22.29
CA HIS A 60 13.94 7.39 -23.30
C HIS A 60 15.34 7.10 -22.71
N SER A 61 16.19 8.13 -22.61
CA SER A 61 17.54 8.06 -22.02
C SER A 61 17.64 8.69 -20.64
N ARG A 62 16.53 9.20 -20.10
CA ARG A 62 16.48 10.03 -18.89
C ARG A 62 15.89 9.25 -17.73
N ALA A 63 16.43 9.45 -16.54
CA ALA A 63 15.82 8.95 -15.31
C ALA A 63 14.97 10.05 -14.68
N HIS A 64 13.77 9.69 -14.25
CA HIS A 64 12.80 10.59 -13.65
C HIS A 64 12.35 10.06 -12.29
N PHE A 65 12.22 10.94 -11.31
CA PHE A 65 11.57 10.66 -10.03
C PHE A 65 11.08 11.96 -9.40
N TYR A 66 10.28 11.85 -8.33
CA TYR A 66 9.70 12.99 -7.64
C TYR A 66 10.17 13.08 -6.19
N VAL A 67 10.17 14.29 -5.65
CA VAL A 67 10.33 14.58 -4.23
C VAL A 67 9.21 15.52 -3.77
N GLU A 68 8.75 15.33 -2.54
CA GLU A 68 7.64 16.09 -1.93
C GLU A 68 8.06 17.49 -1.46
N ASP A 69 9.34 17.67 -1.11
CA ASP A 69 9.85 18.91 -0.52
C ASP A 69 10.67 19.73 -1.53
N ALA A 70 10.27 20.99 -1.71
CA ALA A 70 10.98 21.97 -2.54
C ALA A 70 12.41 22.25 -2.03
N ALA A 71 12.65 22.16 -0.72
CA ALA A 71 13.99 22.30 -0.13
C ALA A 71 14.91 21.16 -0.56
N VAL A 72 14.39 19.92 -0.57
CA VAL A 72 15.10 18.74 -1.08
C VAL A 72 15.41 18.90 -2.57
N ALA A 73 14.45 19.34 -3.37
CA ALA A 73 14.67 19.59 -4.80
C ALA A 73 15.77 20.65 -5.03
N LYS A 74 15.80 21.71 -4.21
CA LYS A 74 16.83 22.74 -4.26
C LYS A 74 18.20 22.19 -3.87
N ALA A 75 18.29 21.37 -2.83
CA ALA A 75 19.54 20.73 -2.41
C ALA A 75 20.08 19.79 -3.50
N LEU A 76 19.21 19.00 -4.13
CA LEU A 76 19.57 18.12 -5.25
C LEU A 76 20.01 18.91 -6.50
N LYS A 77 19.40 20.07 -6.75
CA LYS A 77 19.87 20.96 -7.83
C LYS A 77 21.26 21.53 -7.56
N GLN A 78 21.61 21.80 -6.30
CA GLN A 78 22.92 22.36 -5.93
C GLN A 78 24.08 21.38 -6.16
N ILE A 79 23.83 20.08 -6.04
CA ILE A 79 24.83 19.03 -6.32
C ILE A 79 24.86 18.61 -7.80
N SER A 80 24.14 19.31 -8.67
CA SER A 80 24.20 19.07 -10.11
C SER A 80 25.62 19.30 -10.62
N ARG A 81 26.13 18.36 -11.43
CA ARG A 81 27.47 18.37 -12.04
C ARG A 81 28.65 18.28 -11.06
N THR A 82 28.40 17.91 -9.79
CA THR A 82 29.48 17.63 -8.82
C THR A 82 30.01 16.20 -8.95
N PHE A 83 29.14 15.26 -9.28
CA PHE A 83 29.50 13.87 -9.52
C PHE A 83 29.96 13.65 -10.95
N THR A 84 30.98 12.80 -11.09
CA THR A 84 31.52 12.39 -12.38
C THR A 84 31.51 10.87 -12.44
N ASP A 85 31.03 10.31 -13.55
CA ASP A 85 31.01 8.87 -13.76
C ASP A 85 32.39 8.33 -14.19
N ARG A 86 32.48 7.03 -14.45
CA ARG A 86 33.73 6.35 -14.86
C ARG A 86 34.27 6.79 -16.23
N GLU A 87 33.45 7.44 -17.03
CA GLU A 87 33.77 7.93 -18.38
C GLU A 87 33.98 9.46 -18.40
N ASN A 88 34.22 10.07 -17.23
CA ASN A 88 34.36 11.51 -17.05
C ASN A 88 33.11 12.33 -17.42
N PHE A 89 31.94 11.70 -17.45
CA PHE A 89 30.67 12.39 -17.68
C PHE A 89 30.12 12.96 -16.37
N LYS A 90 29.80 14.26 -16.36
CA LYS A 90 29.23 14.92 -15.18
C LYS A 90 27.73 14.68 -15.10
N ILE A 91 27.29 14.11 -13.98
CA ILE A 91 25.86 13.84 -13.75
C ILE A 91 25.14 15.17 -13.57
N THR A 92 24.20 15.45 -14.46
CA THR A 92 23.38 16.67 -14.41
C THR A 92 22.04 16.34 -13.79
N ILE A 93 21.59 17.19 -12.86
CA ILE A 93 20.30 17.09 -12.20
C ILE A 93 19.50 18.32 -12.62
N ILE A 94 18.35 18.08 -13.23
CA ILE A 94 17.38 19.10 -13.64
C ILE A 94 16.18 18.97 -12.72
N THR A 95 15.72 20.07 -12.16
CA THR A 95 14.54 20.09 -11.28
C THR A 95 13.50 21.05 -11.83
N GLN A 96 12.24 20.62 -11.84
CA GLN A 96 11.10 21.46 -12.19
C GLN A 96 10.01 21.30 -11.13
N PRO A 97 9.46 22.40 -10.58
CA PRO A 97 8.25 22.35 -9.77
C PRO A 97 7.12 21.80 -10.63
N THR A 98 6.44 20.77 -10.15
CA THR A 98 5.31 20.16 -10.84
C THR A 98 4.16 19.99 -9.85
N PRO A 99 2.90 20.03 -10.32
CA PRO A 99 1.81 19.41 -9.57
C PRO A 99 2.19 17.96 -9.22
N PRO A 100 1.64 17.38 -8.14
CA PRO A 100 1.85 15.96 -7.84
C PRO A 100 1.58 15.13 -9.10
N PRO A 101 2.50 14.23 -9.51
CA PRO A 101 2.31 13.46 -10.73
C PRO A 101 0.99 12.71 -10.71
N ALA A 102 0.35 12.58 -11.86
CA ALA A 102 -0.91 11.83 -11.98
C ALA A 102 -0.77 10.39 -11.41
N HIS A 103 0.40 9.78 -11.58
CA HIS A 103 0.73 8.48 -11.01
C HIS A 103 0.94 8.45 -9.49
N SER A 104 1.29 9.57 -8.82
CA SER A 104 1.32 9.60 -7.35
C SER A 104 -0.08 9.76 -6.75
N LYS A 105 -0.97 10.52 -7.41
CA LYS A 105 -2.39 10.59 -7.04
C LYS A 105 -3.11 9.24 -7.18
N GLU A 106 -2.74 8.43 -8.17
CA GLU A 106 -3.29 7.08 -8.35
C GLU A 106 -2.76 6.06 -7.32
N MET A 107 -1.63 6.36 -6.66
CA MET A 107 -0.96 5.44 -5.73
C MET A 107 -1.27 5.70 -4.25
N GLN A 108 -2.00 6.76 -3.91
CA GLN A 108 -2.36 7.07 -2.52
C GLN A 108 -3.84 7.42 -2.45
N MET A 109 -4.52 6.91 -1.42
CA MET A 109 -5.92 7.26 -1.19
C MET A 109 -6.01 8.71 -0.70
N THR A 110 -7.03 9.44 -1.13
CA THR A 110 -7.30 10.78 -0.59
C THR A 110 -7.81 10.68 0.86
N GLU A 111 -7.71 11.76 1.63
CA GLU A 111 -8.26 11.81 2.99
C GLU A 111 -9.77 11.52 3.03
N GLU A 112 -10.51 12.01 2.02
CA GLU A 112 -11.94 11.75 1.84
C GLU A 112 -12.20 10.25 1.60
N GLU A 113 -11.43 9.62 0.71
CA GLU A 113 -11.53 8.17 0.46
C GLU A 113 -11.19 7.37 1.72
N ILE A 114 -10.17 7.78 2.48
CA ILE A 114 -9.78 7.14 3.74
C ILE A 114 -10.91 7.28 4.78
N ALA A 115 -11.54 8.45 4.88
CA ALA A 115 -12.66 8.67 5.80
C ALA A 115 -13.86 7.78 5.46
N HIS A 116 -14.22 7.67 4.17
CA HIS A 116 -15.26 6.74 3.72
C HIS A 116 -14.88 5.28 3.98
N PHE A 117 -13.59 4.94 3.79
CA PHE A 117 -13.11 3.60 4.05
C PHE A 117 -13.23 3.23 5.54
N LYS A 118 -12.81 4.12 6.45
CA LYS A 118 -12.95 3.95 7.90
C LYS A 118 -14.43 3.76 8.29
N CYS A 119 -15.32 4.57 7.76
CA CYS A 119 -16.76 4.46 8.03
C CYS A 119 -17.35 3.13 7.54
N CYS A 120 -16.96 2.69 6.35
CA CYS A 120 -17.36 1.40 5.78
C CYS A 120 -16.88 0.23 6.68
N MET A 121 -15.61 0.22 7.07
CA MET A 121 -15.03 -0.79 7.95
C MET A 121 -15.73 -0.82 9.33
N GLN A 122 -16.05 0.35 9.89
CA GLN A 122 -16.77 0.46 11.16
C GLN A 122 -18.14 -0.23 11.10
N LYS A 123 -18.92 0.01 10.04
CA LYS A 123 -20.25 -0.59 9.88
C LYS A 123 -20.21 -2.09 9.68
N ARG A 124 -19.11 -2.59 9.09
CA ARG A 124 -18.86 -4.00 8.78
C ARG A 124 -18.09 -4.74 9.87
N TYR A 125 -17.79 -4.07 10.99
CA TYR A 125 -17.12 -4.68 12.13
C TYR A 125 -18.13 -5.17 13.16
N ASP A 126 -18.03 -6.45 13.51
CA ASP A 126 -18.72 -7.04 14.65
C ASP A 126 -17.81 -7.06 15.87
N GLY A 127 -18.08 -6.17 16.82
CA GLY A 127 -17.33 -6.07 18.08
C GLY A 127 -17.53 -7.25 19.04
N ALA A 128 -18.58 -8.05 18.89
CA ALA A 128 -18.80 -9.23 19.74
C ALA A 128 -17.89 -10.39 19.34
N GLN A 129 -17.66 -10.56 18.04
CA GLN A 129 -16.79 -11.60 17.48
C GLN A 129 -15.38 -11.08 17.15
N GLN A 130 -15.15 -9.77 17.25
CA GLN A 130 -13.93 -9.11 16.78
C GLN A 130 -13.65 -9.49 15.33
N ALA A 131 -14.71 -9.43 14.51
CA ALA A 131 -14.73 -9.89 13.14
C ALA A 131 -14.99 -8.71 12.20
N LEU A 132 -14.20 -8.61 11.13
CA LEU A 132 -14.33 -7.56 10.13
C LEU A 132 -14.69 -8.17 8.77
N ASP A 133 -15.85 -7.78 8.23
CA ASP A 133 -16.31 -8.20 6.91
C ASP A 133 -15.87 -7.22 5.81
N MET A 134 -14.83 -7.57 5.07
CA MET A 134 -14.38 -6.82 3.88
C MET A 134 -14.74 -7.52 2.58
N SER A 135 -15.69 -8.45 2.60
CA SER A 135 -16.12 -9.18 1.41
C SER A 135 -16.77 -8.25 0.38
N SER A 136 -16.53 -8.51 -0.89
CA SER A 136 -17.14 -7.79 -2.02
C SER A 136 -17.10 -6.25 -1.89
N LEU A 137 -15.99 -5.70 -1.38
CA LEU A 137 -15.91 -4.31 -0.93
C LEU A 137 -16.31 -3.30 -2.01
N ARG A 138 -15.89 -3.54 -3.25
CA ARG A 138 -16.18 -2.65 -4.38
C ARG A 138 -17.68 -2.46 -4.66
N SER A 139 -18.50 -3.42 -4.24
CA SER A 139 -19.96 -3.38 -4.38
C SER A 139 -20.69 -2.89 -3.12
N ASP A 140 -19.96 -2.40 -2.13
CA ASP A 140 -20.56 -1.88 -0.91
C ASP A 140 -21.51 -0.69 -1.22
N PRO A 141 -22.77 -0.71 -0.75
CA PRO A 141 -23.75 0.31 -1.10
C PRO A 141 -23.33 1.73 -0.70
N ASP A 142 -22.66 1.89 0.44
CA ASP A 142 -22.25 3.21 0.91
C ASP A 142 -21.10 3.75 0.06
N LEU A 143 -20.13 2.92 -0.30
CA LEU A 143 -19.03 3.32 -1.17
C LEU A 143 -19.55 3.70 -2.57
N VAL A 144 -20.48 2.92 -3.13
CA VAL A 144 -21.09 3.20 -4.43
C VAL A 144 -21.90 4.50 -4.39
N ALA A 145 -22.69 4.73 -3.34
CA ALA A 145 -23.48 5.95 -3.18
C ALA A 145 -22.61 7.20 -3.08
N ASN A 146 -21.45 7.09 -2.42
CA ASN A 146 -20.48 8.18 -2.29
C ASN A 146 -19.48 8.26 -3.46
N LYS A 147 -19.64 7.44 -4.51
CA LYS A 147 -18.76 7.38 -5.69
C LYS A 147 -17.28 7.09 -5.36
N VAL A 148 -17.04 6.33 -4.29
CA VAL A 148 -15.71 5.91 -3.87
C VAL A 148 -15.39 4.53 -4.45
N ASP A 149 -14.37 4.43 -5.30
CA ASP A 149 -13.96 3.17 -5.94
C ASP A 149 -12.80 2.49 -5.18
N LEU A 150 -13.13 1.80 -4.08
CA LEU A 150 -12.14 1.03 -3.31
C LEU A 150 -11.90 -0.34 -3.95
N ILE A 151 -10.64 -0.60 -4.32
CA ILE A 151 -10.21 -1.87 -4.92
C ILE A 151 -9.07 -2.44 -4.08
N LEU A 152 -9.35 -3.45 -3.25
CA LEU A 152 -8.34 -4.07 -2.36
C LEU A 152 -7.15 -4.71 -3.08
N ASN A 153 -7.29 -4.97 -4.38
CA ASN A 153 -6.19 -5.44 -5.20
C ASN A 153 -5.13 -4.36 -5.52
N ARG A 154 -5.45 -3.08 -5.26
CA ARG A 154 -4.48 -1.98 -5.31
C ARG A 154 -3.71 -1.95 -3.99
N LYS A 155 -2.38 -1.76 -4.08
CA LYS A 155 -1.49 -1.70 -2.92
C LYS A 155 -1.94 -0.66 -1.90
N SER A 156 -2.31 0.54 -2.36
CA SER A 156 -2.75 1.64 -1.50
C SER A 156 -3.96 1.27 -0.65
N CYS A 157 -5.02 0.74 -1.27
CA CYS A 157 -6.23 0.32 -0.55
C CYS A 157 -5.93 -0.79 0.47
N MET A 158 -5.14 -1.81 0.09
CA MET A 158 -4.78 -2.87 1.02
C MET A 158 -3.97 -2.34 2.21
N GLN A 159 -2.95 -1.52 1.96
CA GLN A 159 -2.13 -0.94 3.02
C GLN A 159 -2.93 -0.01 3.92
N SER A 160 -3.82 0.83 3.37
CA SER A 160 -4.71 1.67 4.15
C SER A 160 -5.65 0.84 5.03
N MET A 161 -6.22 -0.26 4.53
CA MET A 161 -7.04 -1.16 5.34
C MET A 161 -6.26 -1.73 6.52
N LEU A 162 -5.04 -2.23 6.28
CA LEU A 162 -4.18 -2.79 7.32
C LEU A 162 -3.77 -1.75 8.35
N GLN A 163 -3.50 -0.52 7.93
CA GLN A 163 -3.21 0.61 8.81
C GLN A 163 -4.42 0.96 9.69
N ILE A 164 -5.62 0.98 9.11
CA ILE A 164 -6.86 1.19 9.87
C ILE A 164 -7.07 0.08 10.89
N ILE A 165 -6.77 -1.18 10.55
CA ILE A 165 -6.86 -2.31 11.49
C ILE A 165 -5.89 -2.12 12.66
N GLU A 166 -4.61 -1.84 12.39
CA GLU A 166 -3.60 -1.62 13.44
C GLU A 166 -3.98 -0.48 14.39
N GLU A 167 -4.46 0.63 13.84
CA GLU A 167 -4.78 1.83 14.63
C GLU A 167 -6.05 1.66 15.48
N ASN A 168 -7.05 0.91 15.00
CA ASN A 168 -8.40 0.96 15.57
C ASN A 168 -8.86 -0.37 16.19
N VAL A 169 -8.43 -1.50 15.64
CA VAL A 169 -8.84 -2.86 16.05
C VAL A 169 -7.69 -3.87 15.99
N PRO A 170 -6.53 -3.60 16.62
CA PRO A 170 -5.37 -4.50 16.58
C PRO A 170 -5.66 -5.90 17.18
N GLU A 171 -6.72 -6.02 17.98
CA GLU A 171 -7.20 -7.26 18.57
C GLU A 171 -8.12 -8.09 17.66
N LEU A 172 -8.21 -7.77 16.37
CA LEU A 172 -9.01 -8.48 15.37
C LEU A 172 -8.73 -9.99 15.37
N LEU A 173 -9.81 -10.79 15.43
CA LEU A 173 -9.74 -12.26 15.44
C LEU A 173 -10.15 -12.89 14.11
N SER A 174 -11.06 -12.24 13.37
CA SER A 174 -11.58 -12.74 12.10
C SER A 174 -11.61 -11.66 11.02
N LEU A 175 -11.15 -12.00 9.83
CA LEU A 175 -11.13 -11.10 8.67
C LEU A 175 -11.68 -11.81 7.43
N ASP A 176 -12.68 -11.23 6.79
CA ASP A 176 -13.23 -11.71 5.53
C ASP A 176 -12.78 -10.83 4.36
N LEU A 177 -11.99 -11.36 3.44
CA LEU A 177 -11.55 -10.71 2.20
C LEU A 177 -12.11 -11.39 0.95
N SER A 178 -13.18 -12.16 1.08
CA SER A 178 -13.74 -12.94 -0.02
C SER A 178 -14.30 -12.06 -1.14
N ASN A 179 -14.28 -12.59 -2.37
CA ASN A 179 -14.87 -11.94 -3.55
C ASN A 179 -14.31 -10.52 -3.85
N ASN A 180 -13.02 -10.29 -3.62
CA ASN A 180 -12.34 -9.01 -3.91
C ASN A 180 -11.42 -9.05 -5.13
N LYS A 181 -11.41 -10.16 -5.87
CA LYS A 181 -10.56 -10.39 -7.05
C LYS A 181 -9.05 -10.26 -6.74
N LEU A 182 -8.64 -10.64 -5.54
CA LEU A 182 -7.23 -10.68 -5.15
C LEU A 182 -6.51 -11.75 -5.97
N TYR A 183 -5.43 -11.38 -6.67
CA TYR A 183 -4.61 -12.33 -7.45
C TYR A 183 -3.21 -12.58 -6.87
N ARG A 184 -2.87 -11.87 -5.79
CA ARG A 184 -1.61 -11.96 -5.05
C ARG A 184 -1.80 -11.41 -3.64
N LEU A 185 -0.93 -11.80 -2.71
CA LEU A 185 -0.98 -11.42 -1.29
C LEU A 185 0.25 -10.60 -0.84
N ASP A 186 1.07 -10.13 -1.77
CA ASP A 186 2.27 -9.31 -1.50
C ASP A 186 1.94 -8.02 -0.74
N HIS A 187 0.82 -7.36 -1.07
CA HIS A 187 0.42 -6.11 -0.42
C HIS A 187 -0.05 -6.26 1.03
N MET A 188 -0.25 -7.50 1.51
CA MET A 188 -0.65 -7.78 2.88
C MET A 188 0.35 -8.63 3.66
N SER A 189 1.61 -8.70 3.21
CA SER A 189 2.66 -9.48 3.89
C SER A 189 2.87 -9.09 5.35
N GLU A 190 2.58 -7.84 5.71
CA GLU A 190 2.73 -7.29 7.06
C GLU A 190 1.50 -7.51 7.95
N ILE A 191 0.46 -8.22 7.49
CA ILE A 191 -0.77 -8.43 8.27
C ILE A 191 -0.52 -9.04 9.64
N HIS A 192 0.50 -9.91 9.78
CA HIS A 192 0.87 -10.53 11.04
C HIS A 192 1.40 -9.53 12.08
N LEU A 193 1.91 -8.37 11.64
CA LEU A 193 2.32 -7.27 12.52
C LEU A 193 1.13 -6.40 12.90
N LYS A 194 0.21 -6.18 11.95
CA LYS A 194 -0.94 -5.26 12.07
C LYS A 194 -2.14 -5.88 12.79
N ALA A 195 -2.31 -7.20 12.67
CA ALA A 195 -3.37 -8.00 13.29
C ALA A 195 -2.79 -9.30 13.89
N PRO A 196 -1.97 -9.21 14.95
CA PRO A 196 -1.22 -10.36 15.48
C PRO A 196 -2.09 -11.47 16.07
N ASN A 197 -3.35 -11.16 16.43
CA ASN A 197 -4.29 -12.11 17.02
C ASN A 197 -5.25 -12.76 16.00
N LEU A 198 -5.06 -12.48 14.70
CA LEU A 198 -5.94 -12.98 13.66
C LEU A 198 -5.86 -14.52 13.58
N LYS A 199 -7.02 -15.18 13.73
CA LYS A 199 -7.18 -16.63 13.74
C LYS A 199 -8.00 -17.15 12.57
N ILE A 200 -8.94 -16.34 12.08
CA ILE A 200 -9.84 -16.72 11.00
C ILE A 200 -9.60 -15.77 9.83
N LEU A 201 -9.29 -16.33 8.67
CA LEU A 201 -9.11 -15.56 7.44
C LEU A 201 -9.92 -16.20 6.31
N ASN A 202 -10.80 -15.42 5.68
CA ASN A 202 -11.53 -15.87 4.50
C ASN A 202 -10.96 -15.20 3.24
N LEU A 203 -10.36 -15.99 2.35
CA LEU A 203 -9.85 -15.57 1.04
C LEU A 203 -10.64 -16.19 -0.11
N SER A 204 -11.79 -16.80 0.15
CA SER A 204 -12.61 -17.48 -0.86
C SER A 204 -13.04 -16.56 -2.01
N ARG A 205 -13.33 -17.15 -3.17
CA ARG A 205 -13.84 -16.46 -4.37
C ARG A 205 -12.94 -15.32 -4.85
N ASN A 206 -11.64 -15.43 -4.64
CA ASN A 206 -10.64 -14.54 -5.23
C ASN A 206 -10.05 -15.20 -6.49
N VAL A 207 -8.94 -14.68 -7.00
CA VAL A 207 -8.26 -15.18 -8.21
C VAL A 207 -6.81 -15.59 -7.90
N LEU A 208 -6.57 -16.13 -6.72
CA LEU A 208 -5.27 -16.68 -6.32
C LEU A 208 -5.00 -17.96 -7.12
N ARG A 209 -3.88 -17.99 -7.85
CA ARG A 209 -3.58 -19.07 -8.80
C ARG A 209 -2.61 -20.11 -8.26
N THR A 210 -1.80 -19.74 -7.28
CA THR A 210 -0.74 -20.60 -6.75
C THR A 210 -0.75 -20.61 -5.24
N ASP A 211 -0.38 -21.74 -4.66
CA ASP A 211 -0.14 -21.91 -3.22
C ASP A 211 1.03 -21.04 -2.72
N LYS A 212 1.99 -20.71 -3.57
CA LYS A 212 3.09 -19.76 -3.28
C LYS A 212 2.61 -18.38 -2.81
N ASP A 213 1.42 -17.96 -3.21
CA ASP A 213 0.85 -16.70 -2.73
C ASP A 213 0.59 -16.75 -1.22
N LEU A 214 0.29 -17.93 -0.67
CA LEU A 214 0.04 -18.15 0.76
C LEU A 214 1.32 -18.00 1.61
N ASP A 215 2.50 -18.13 1.01
CA ASP A 215 3.78 -17.87 1.71
C ASP A 215 3.83 -16.46 2.33
N ARG A 216 3.09 -15.50 1.74
CA ARG A 216 3.03 -14.11 2.21
C ARG A 216 2.28 -13.95 3.52
N ILE A 217 1.44 -14.92 3.89
CA ILE A 217 0.62 -14.89 5.10
C ILE A 217 0.96 -16.00 6.10
N LYS A 218 2.03 -16.78 5.86
CA LYS A 218 2.51 -17.84 6.76
C LYS A 218 2.89 -17.36 8.17
N GLY A 219 3.12 -16.06 8.36
CA GLY A 219 3.36 -15.47 9.68
C GLY A 219 2.12 -15.48 10.60
N LEU A 220 0.93 -15.70 10.06
CA LEU A 220 -0.31 -15.77 10.82
C LEU A 220 -0.50 -17.15 11.46
N LYS A 221 -0.99 -17.18 12.70
CA LYS A 221 -1.34 -18.41 13.42
C LYS A 221 -2.82 -18.74 13.22
N LEU A 222 -3.20 -18.98 11.97
CA LEU A 222 -4.60 -19.21 11.60
C LEU A 222 -5.10 -20.55 12.13
N GLU A 223 -6.28 -20.53 12.74
CA GLU A 223 -7.07 -21.72 13.09
C GLU A 223 -8.02 -22.10 11.94
N MET A 224 -8.39 -21.13 11.09
CA MET A 224 -9.31 -21.34 9.97
C MET A 224 -8.94 -20.47 8.77
N LEU A 225 -8.78 -21.10 7.60
CA LEU A 225 -8.52 -20.44 6.31
C LEU A 225 -9.47 -20.97 5.24
N TRP A 226 -10.17 -20.07 4.55
CA TRP A 226 -11.06 -20.41 3.44
C TRP A 226 -10.43 -19.98 2.12
N LEU A 227 -10.29 -20.92 1.17
CA LEU A 227 -9.75 -20.64 -0.17
C LEU A 227 -10.72 -21.04 -1.30
N ASP A 228 -11.89 -21.59 -0.97
CA ASP A 228 -12.86 -22.10 -1.95
C ASP A 228 -13.16 -21.09 -3.07
N GLY A 229 -13.20 -21.57 -4.32
CA GLY A 229 -13.46 -20.73 -5.49
C GLY A 229 -12.26 -19.91 -5.97
N ASN A 230 -11.05 -20.17 -5.48
CA ASN A 230 -9.81 -19.68 -6.10
C ASN A 230 -9.26 -20.72 -7.11
N PRO A 231 -8.65 -20.29 -8.23
CA PRO A 231 -8.01 -21.20 -9.18
C PRO A 231 -6.93 -22.13 -8.60
N LEU A 232 -6.25 -21.73 -7.51
CA LEU A 232 -5.28 -22.60 -6.84
C LEU A 232 -5.90 -23.90 -6.34
N CYS A 233 -7.21 -23.92 -6.01
CA CYS A 233 -7.89 -25.11 -5.53
C CYS A 233 -7.88 -26.24 -6.56
N ASP A 234 -7.88 -25.92 -7.85
CA ASP A 234 -7.85 -26.90 -8.95
C ASP A 234 -6.53 -27.68 -9.00
N SER A 235 -5.46 -27.11 -8.45
CA SER A 235 -4.14 -27.75 -8.40
C SER A 235 -4.02 -28.80 -7.29
N PHE A 236 -4.93 -28.78 -6.31
CA PHE A 236 -4.97 -29.75 -5.22
C PHE A 236 -5.82 -30.95 -5.63
N ARG A 237 -5.16 -31.98 -6.17
CA ARG A 237 -5.82 -33.24 -6.58
C ARG A 237 -6.40 -34.06 -5.41
N GLU A 238 -5.93 -33.82 -4.19
CA GLU A 238 -6.46 -34.44 -2.96
C GLU A 238 -6.59 -33.39 -1.85
N GLN A 239 -7.70 -33.45 -1.10
CA GLN A 239 -7.95 -32.62 0.09
C GLN A 239 -6.84 -32.72 1.16
N SER A 240 -6.12 -33.85 1.19
CA SER A 240 -4.99 -34.12 2.09
C SER A 240 -3.78 -33.20 1.83
N LEU A 241 -3.52 -32.83 0.58
CA LEU A 241 -2.44 -31.91 0.20
C LEU A 241 -2.80 -30.45 0.48
N TYR A 242 -4.08 -30.10 0.37
CA TYR A 242 -4.62 -28.79 0.70
C TYR A 242 -4.42 -28.45 2.19
N ILE A 243 -4.69 -29.40 3.09
CA ILE A 243 -4.50 -29.21 4.54
C ILE A 243 -3.01 -29.05 4.89
N ARG A 244 -2.10 -29.77 4.20
CA ARG A 244 -0.66 -29.72 4.45
C ARG A 244 0.07 -28.49 3.88
N SER A 245 -0.48 -27.81 2.88
CA SER A 245 0.13 -26.56 2.35
C SER A 245 -0.33 -25.33 3.11
N VAL A 246 -1.46 -25.42 3.81
CA VAL A 246 -2.11 -24.35 4.56
C VAL A 246 -1.70 -24.37 6.04
N CYS A 247 -1.51 -25.55 6.63
CA CYS A 247 -1.00 -25.74 8.00
C CYS A 247 0.51 -25.96 8.03
#